data_AF-T0BE25-F1
#
_entry.id   AF-T0BE25-F1
#
_cell.length_a   1.000
_cell.length_b   1.000
_cell.length_c   1.000
_cell.angle_alpha   90.00
_cell.angle_beta   90.00
_cell.angle_gamma   90.00
#
_symmetry.space_group_name_H-M   'P 1'
#
loop_
_entity.id
_entity.type
_entity.pdbx_description
1 polymer ?
#
loop_
_entity_poly.entity_id
_entity_poly.type
_entity_poly.pdbx_seq_one_letter_code
_entity_poly.pdbx_strand_id
1 'polypeptide(L)'
;MGFYSGQDEDEAIAQYGGMTLNIRIAIVGLGDFIDIAKRVANDFQKDQSIDIKVLENPEDVTQLVPRLQSDNTDIIITGRLNKMLMETKTNIPVINLKLTPTDILIALAKSVPYSRNIAIALPDIEDLEYDYSLLQDLLNIKLVYITYGTDIELDFKIAQFSKTKGSIIGTGTAVDSAKKFGLNSTLIYSEYSVVESINRALEIVRFKRHEERHRQQLSG
;
A
#
# COMPACT_ATOMS: atom_id res chain seq x y z
N MET A 1 -0.02 -7.55 -49.81
CA MET A 1 0.22 -6.56 -48.74
C MET A 1 -0.36 -7.18 -47.47
N GLY A 2 0.44 -8.01 -46.82
CA GLY A 2 0.00 -8.86 -45.71
C GLY A 2 0.11 -8.13 -44.38
N PHE A 3 -0.93 -8.24 -43.57
CA PHE A 3 -1.03 -7.69 -42.23
C PHE A 3 -0.05 -8.42 -41.31
N TYR A 4 0.94 -7.72 -40.76
CA TYR A 4 1.73 -8.21 -39.62
C TYR A 4 0.86 -8.06 -38.37
N SER A 5 0.32 -9.18 -37.89
CA SER A 5 -0.36 -9.27 -36.60
C SER A 5 0.70 -9.31 -35.49
N GLY A 6 0.55 -8.47 -34.47
CA GLY A 6 1.44 -8.39 -33.29
C GLY A 6 1.51 -9.65 -32.42
N GLN A 7 1.04 -10.81 -32.89
CA GLN A 7 1.27 -12.11 -32.27
C GLN A 7 2.66 -12.68 -32.58
N ASP A 8 3.26 -12.31 -33.71
CA ASP A 8 4.57 -12.85 -34.12
C ASP A 8 5.74 -12.25 -33.31
N GLU A 9 5.58 -11.04 -32.75
CA GLU A 9 6.58 -10.44 -31.84
C GLU A 9 6.60 -11.11 -30.47
N ASP A 10 5.43 -11.50 -29.94
CA ASP A 10 5.32 -12.19 -28.65
C ASP A 10 5.88 -13.62 -28.72
N GLU A 11 5.70 -14.32 -29.85
CA GLU A 11 6.30 -15.66 -30.07
C GLU A 11 7.82 -15.61 -30.29
N ALA A 12 8.34 -14.55 -30.92
CA ALA A 12 9.78 -14.39 -31.12
C ALA A 12 10.56 -14.15 -29.81
N ILE A 13 9.93 -13.52 -28.81
CA ILE A 13 10.54 -13.29 -27.48
C ILE A 13 10.69 -14.62 -26.71
N ALA A 14 9.80 -15.60 -26.94
CA ALA A 14 9.86 -16.90 -26.27
C ALA A 14 10.99 -17.80 -26.77
N GLN A 15 11.51 -17.58 -28.00
CA GLN A 15 12.40 -18.51 -28.67
C GLN A 15 13.90 -18.22 -28.51
N TYR A 16 14.28 -17.04 -28.01
CA TYR A 16 15.67 -16.67 -27.71
C TYR A 16 15.94 -16.57 -26.20
N GLY A 17 16.01 -17.70 -25.50
CA GLY A 17 16.86 -17.91 -24.30
C GLY A 17 16.87 -16.86 -23.17
N GLY A 18 15.91 -15.95 -23.09
CA GLY A 18 15.78 -14.98 -22.01
C GLY A 18 14.74 -15.49 -21.05
N MET A 19 15.14 -15.92 -19.85
CA MET A 19 14.20 -16.09 -18.75
C MET A 19 13.29 -14.86 -18.74
N THR A 20 11.97 -15.05 -18.87
CA THR A 20 11.02 -14.00 -18.49
C THR A 20 11.30 -13.72 -17.03
N LEU A 21 12.09 -12.68 -16.75
CA LEU A 21 12.52 -12.38 -15.40
C LEU A 21 11.25 -12.05 -14.63
N ASN A 22 10.85 -12.92 -13.70
CA ASN A 22 9.67 -12.65 -12.89
C ASN A 22 9.79 -11.26 -12.26
N ILE A 23 8.74 -10.46 -12.35
CA ILE A 23 8.67 -9.17 -11.65
C ILE A 23 8.48 -9.48 -10.17
N ARG A 24 9.44 -9.07 -9.33
CA ARG A 24 9.47 -9.32 -7.89
C ARG A 24 9.06 -8.06 -7.14
N ILE A 25 7.85 -8.07 -6.58
CA ILE A 25 7.30 -6.98 -5.78
C ILE A 25 7.37 -7.37 -4.31
N ALA A 26 7.84 -6.47 -3.46
CA ALA A 26 7.68 -6.60 -2.02
C ALA A 26 6.60 -5.64 -1.51
N ILE A 27 5.63 -6.13 -0.76
CA ILE A 27 4.65 -5.32 -0.06
C ILE A 27 4.96 -5.37 1.43
N VAL A 28 5.21 -4.23 2.05
CA VAL A 28 5.59 -4.13 3.48
C VAL A 28 4.55 -3.33 4.24
N GLY A 29 3.97 -3.93 5.28
CA GLY A 29 2.99 -3.27 6.14
C GLY A 29 2.85 -3.92 7.51
N LEU A 30 1.72 -3.70 8.17
CA LEU A 30 1.48 -4.09 9.56
C LEU A 30 0.01 -4.49 9.79
N GLY A 31 -0.21 -5.50 10.65
CA GLY A 31 -1.53 -5.84 11.19
C GLY A 31 -2.53 -6.20 10.11
N ASP A 32 -3.78 -5.72 10.26
CA ASP A 32 -4.91 -6.07 9.38
C ASP A 32 -4.65 -5.78 7.88
N PHE A 33 -3.71 -4.89 7.55
CA PHE A 33 -3.29 -4.63 6.17
C PHE A 33 -2.67 -5.86 5.50
N ILE A 34 -1.93 -6.67 6.26
CA ILE A 34 -1.22 -7.84 5.74
C ILE A 34 -2.19 -8.86 5.14
N ASP A 35 -3.36 -9.02 5.74
CA ASP A 35 -4.37 -9.96 5.25
C ASP A 35 -4.99 -9.47 3.92
N ILE A 36 -5.25 -8.18 3.81
CA ILE A 36 -5.72 -7.56 2.56
C ILE A 36 -4.65 -7.73 1.47
N ALA A 37 -3.40 -7.39 1.80
CA ALA A 37 -2.29 -7.49 0.87
C ALA A 37 -2.06 -8.92 0.37
N LYS A 38 -2.13 -9.93 1.26
CA LYS A 38 -2.00 -11.35 0.90
C LYS A 38 -3.11 -11.81 -0.04
N ARG A 39 -4.37 -11.43 0.22
CA ARG A 39 -5.49 -11.80 -0.66
C ARG A 39 -5.30 -11.26 -2.07
N VAL A 40 -5.01 -9.96 -2.19
CA VAL A 40 -4.79 -9.32 -3.49
C VAL A 40 -3.54 -9.90 -4.17
N ALA A 41 -2.44 -10.09 -3.44
CA ALA A 41 -1.21 -10.68 -3.98
C ALA A 41 -1.44 -12.08 -4.57
N ASN A 42 -2.25 -12.93 -3.91
CA ASN A 42 -2.59 -14.25 -4.42
C ASN A 42 -3.32 -14.20 -5.78
N ASP A 43 -4.17 -13.20 -6.00
CA ASP A 43 -4.86 -13.04 -7.27
C ASP A 43 -3.91 -12.62 -8.41
N PHE A 44 -2.95 -11.73 -8.13
CA PHE A 44 -1.94 -11.32 -9.12
C PHE A 44 -0.95 -12.44 -9.45
N GLN A 45 -0.58 -13.26 -8.48
CA GLN A 45 0.36 -14.39 -8.67
C GLN A 45 -0.23 -15.57 -9.45
N LYS A 46 -1.51 -15.49 -9.89
CA LYS A 46 -2.04 -16.39 -10.93
C LYS A 46 -1.31 -16.21 -12.27
N ASP A 47 -0.76 -15.01 -12.50
CA ASP A 47 0.24 -14.77 -13.53
C ASP A 47 1.63 -15.20 -13.00
N GLN A 48 2.18 -16.27 -13.60
CA GLN A 48 3.47 -16.84 -13.16
C GLN A 48 4.67 -15.92 -13.40
N SER A 49 4.50 -14.85 -14.17
CA SER A 49 5.54 -13.82 -14.38
C SER A 49 5.64 -12.81 -13.22
N ILE A 50 4.75 -12.91 -12.22
CA ILE A 50 4.68 -11.98 -11.08
C ILE A 50 4.91 -12.76 -9.78
N ASP A 51 5.89 -12.33 -8.98
CA ASP A 51 6.19 -12.82 -7.63
C ASP A 51 5.97 -11.68 -6.63
N ILE A 52 5.05 -11.86 -5.68
CA ILE A 52 4.70 -10.83 -4.69
C ILE A 52 4.94 -11.37 -3.28
N LYS A 53 5.93 -10.80 -2.59
CA LYS A 53 6.20 -11.09 -1.19
C LYS A 53 5.53 -10.07 -0.29
N VAL A 54 4.57 -10.52 0.53
CA VAL A 54 3.96 -9.69 1.58
C VAL A 54 4.71 -9.91 2.89
N LEU A 55 5.27 -8.84 3.44
CA LEU A 55 6.08 -8.83 4.65
C LEU A 55 5.40 -7.98 5.73
N GLU A 56 5.24 -8.56 6.90
CA GLU A 56 4.83 -7.83 8.10
C GLU A 56 6.05 -7.30 8.83
N ASN A 57 6.01 -6.04 9.27
CA ASN A 57 7.08 -5.48 10.09
C ASN A 57 6.58 -4.49 11.15
N PRO A 58 6.70 -4.85 12.45
CA PRO A 58 6.22 -4.01 13.54
C PRO A 58 7.23 -2.98 14.09
N GLU A 59 8.53 -3.09 13.84
CA GLU A 59 9.54 -2.35 14.65
C GLU A 59 10.57 -1.56 13.84
N ASP A 60 11.19 -2.13 12.81
CA ASP A 60 12.19 -1.42 12.00
C ASP A 60 12.21 -1.91 10.55
N VAL A 61 11.63 -1.11 9.67
CA VAL A 61 11.51 -1.41 8.25
C VAL A 61 12.87 -1.55 7.54
N THR A 62 13.92 -0.92 8.08
CA THR A 62 15.26 -0.94 7.45
C THR A 62 15.94 -2.30 7.54
N GLN A 63 15.60 -3.11 8.54
CA GLN A 63 16.17 -4.46 8.69
C GLN A 63 15.74 -5.41 7.56
N LEU A 64 14.65 -5.10 6.86
CA LEU A 64 14.22 -5.86 5.69
C LEU A 64 15.05 -5.56 4.44
N VAL A 65 15.70 -4.39 4.38
CA VAL A 65 16.38 -3.92 3.16
C VAL A 65 17.44 -4.91 2.65
N PRO A 66 18.37 -5.43 3.47
CA PRO A 66 19.39 -6.36 2.99
C PRO A 66 18.79 -7.66 2.40
N ARG A 67 17.70 -8.14 3.00
CA ARG A 67 16.96 -9.31 2.50
C ARG A 67 16.29 -9.01 1.17
N LEU A 68 15.61 -7.86 1.07
CA LEU A 68 14.93 -7.43 -0.16
C LEU A 68 15.91 -7.27 -1.34
N GLN A 69 17.12 -6.78 -1.07
CA GLN A 69 18.21 -6.69 -2.05
C GLN A 69 18.69 -8.07 -2.48
N SER A 70 18.94 -8.97 -1.51
CA SER A 70 19.35 -10.36 -1.79
C SER A 70 18.30 -11.13 -2.59
N ASP A 71 17.02 -10.80 -2.39
CA ASP A 71 15.89 -11.40 -3.10
C ASP A 71 15.72 -10.85 -4.54
N ASN A 72 16.57 -9.93 -4.99
CA ASN A 72 16.44 -9.21 -6.27
C ASN A 72 15.07 -8.55 -6.44
N THR A 73 14.55 -7.92 -5.38
CA THR A 73 13.26 -7.21 -5.42
C THR A 73 13.35 -6.06 -6.42
N ASP A 74 12.43 -6.01 -7.39
CA ASP A 74 12.39 -4.96 -8.40
C ASP A 74 11.82 -3.65 -7.85
N ILE A 75 10.86 -3.74 -6.93
CA ILE A 75 10.12 -2.59 -6.36
C ILE A 75 9.46 -2.93 -5.02
N ILE A 76 9.38 -1.95 -4.13
CA ILE A 76 8.76 -2.06 -2.80
C ILE A 76 7.51 -1.17 -2.73
N ILE A 77 6.43 -1.70 -2.16
CA ILE A 77 5.18 -0.99 -1.84
C ILE A 77 5.05 -0.92 -0.33
N THR A 78 4.88 0.27 0.24
CA THR A 78 4.72 0.43 1.70
C THR A 78 4.00 1.73 2.09
N GLY A 79 3.69 1.91 3.37
CA GLY A 79 3.15 3.16 3.90
C GLY A 79 4.17 4.30 3.86
N ARG A 80 3.71 5.55 3.87
CA ARG A 80 4.55 6.72 3.60
C ARG A 80 5.73 6.90 4.56
N LEU A 81 5.53 6.62 5.85
CA LEU A 81 6.59 6.69 6.86
C LEU A 81 7.73 5.70 6.55
N ASN A 82 7.36 4.44 6.27
CA ASN A 82 8.31 3.40 5.92
C ASN A 82 9.03 3.70 4.60
N LYS A 83 8.33 4.29 3.63
CA LYS A 83 8.96 4.72 2.38
C LYS A 83 10.12 5.67 2.62
N MET A 84 9.88 6.76 3.35
CA MET A 84 10.94 7.76 3.64
C MET A 84 12.14 7.11 4.31
N LEU A 85 11.90 6.18 5.22
CA LEU A 85 12.98 5.48 5.93
C LEU A 85 13.75 4.52 5.00
N MET A 86 13.06 3.72 4.20
CA MET A 86 13.67 2.76 3.25
C MET A 86 14.48 3.44 2.15
N GLU A 87 13.99 4.56 1.60
CA GLU A 87 14.67 5.28 0.52
C GLU A 87 16.07 5.79 0.93
N THR A 88 16.31 5.99 2.24
CA THR A 88 17.65 6.34 2.74
C THR A 88 18.62 5.15 2.80
N LYS A 89 18.15 3.92 2.56
CA LYS A 89 18.90 2.67 2.78
C LYS A 89 18.98 1.76 1.56
N THR A 90 18.21 2.02 0.49
CA THR A 90 18.19 1.16 -0.70
C THR A 90 18.02 1.94 -2.00
N ASN A 91 18.54 1.35 -3.08
CA ASN A 91 18.30 1.81 -4.45
C ASN A 91 17.10 1.12 -5.11
N ILE A 92 16.46 0.17 -4.42
CA ILE A 92 15.21 -0.43 -4.90
C ILE A 92 14.14 0.68 -4.87
N PRO A 93 13.42 0.94 -5.98
CA PRO A 93 12.33 1.91 -5.99
C PRO A 93 11.30 1.58 -4.90
N VAL A 94 10.91 2.58 -4.12
CA VAL A 94 9.89 2.44 -3.08
C VAL A 94 8.72 3.35 -3.42
N ILE A 95 7.52 2.78 -3.53
CA ILE A 95 6.29 3.55 -3.76
C ILE A 95 5.37 3.46 -2.55
N ASN A 96 4.61 4.53 -2.35
CA ASN A 96 3.62 4.57 -1.28
C ASN A 96 2.35 3.83 -1.68
N LEU A 97 1.73 3.16 -0.71
CA LEU A 97 0.32 2.86 -0.77
C LEU A 97 -0.44 4.17 -0.93
N LYS A 98 -1.32 4.23 -1.92
CA LYS A 98 -2.08 5.43 -2.21
C LYS A 98 -3.47 5.33 -1.59
N LEU A 99 -3.77 6.23 -0.66
CA LEU A 99 -5.14 6.44 -0.20
C LEU A 99 -5.95 7.12 -1.31
N THR A 100 -7.14 6.60 -1.55
CA THR A 100 -8.13 7.15 -2.48
C THR A 100 -9.37 7.61 -1.71
N PRO A 101 -10.19 8.53 -2.25
CA PRO A 101 -11.48 8.87 -1.65
C PRO A 101 -12.37 7.65 -1.41
N THR A 102 -12.31 6.66 -2.31
CA THR A 102 -13.05 5.40 -2.21
C THR A 102 -12.66 4.59 -0.97
N ASP A 103 -11.38 4.58 -0.58
CA ASP A 103 -10.91 3.90 0.63
C ASP A 103 -11.61 4.46 1.88
N ILE A 104 -11.73 5.79 1.96
CA ILE A 104 -12.36 6.47 3.08
C ILE A 104 -13.86 6.21 3.12
N LEU A 105 -14.54 6.20 1.97
CA LEU A 105 -15.96 5.84 1.89
C LEU A 105 -16.20 4.40 2.35
N ILE A 106 -15.39 3.44 1.92
CA ILE A 106 -15.48 2.03 2.32
C ILE A 106 -15.21 1.88 3.82
N ALA A 107 -14.19 2.56 4.35
CA ALA A 107 -13.86 2.52 5.77
C ALA A 107 -14.99 3.11 6.62
N LEU A 108 -15.55 4.25 6.23
CA LEU A 108 -16.69 4.87 6.91
C LEU A 108 -17.92 3.96 6.92
N ALA A 109 -18.25 3.34 5.78
CA ALA A 109 -19.37 2.40 5.70
C ALA A 109 -19.19 1.21 6.67
N LYS A 110 -17.95 0.75 6.89
CA LYS A 110 -17.63 -0.31 7.86
C LYS A 110 -17.65 0.18 9.30
N SER A 111 -17.30 1.43 9.58
CA SER A 111 -17.21 1.96 10.96
C SER A 111 -18.54 2.48 11.51
N VAL A 112 -19.43 3.00 10.66
CA VAL A 112 -20.74 3.57 11.04
C VAL A 112 -21.63 2.63 11.88
N PRO A 113 -21.70 1.31 11.60
CA PRO A 113 -22.47 0.38 12.44
C PRO A 113 -22.01 0.32 13.90
N TYR A 114 -20.75 0.67 14.18
CA TYR A 114 -20.17 0.61 15.53
C TYR A 114 -20.28 1.94 16.28
N SER A 115 -20.11 3.07 15.59
CA SER A 115 -20.25 4.40 16.19
C SER A 115 -20.48 5.48 15.15
N ARG A 116 -21.25 6.50 15.50
CA ARG A 116 -21.41 7.74 14.71
C ARG A 116 -20.35 8.79 15.04
N ASN A 117 -19.56 8.60 16.10
CA ASN A 117 -18.41 9.44 16.42
C ASN A 117 -17.13 8.70 15.98
N ILE A 118 -16.56 9.11 14.86
CA ILE A 118 -15.50 8.39 14.16
C ILE A 118 -14.28 9.29 14.10
N ALA A 119 -13.13 8.77 14.53
CA ALA A 119 -11.85 9.45 14.34
C ALA A 119 -11.08 8.82 13.18
N ILE A 120 -10.58 9.64 12.26
CA ILE A 120 -9.64 9.25 11.21
C ILE A 120 -8.24 9.56 11.73
N ALA A 121 -7.46 8.52 12.02
CA ALA A 121 -6.14 8.58 12.62
C ALA A 121 -5.06 8.21 11.59
N LEU A 122 -4.27 9.21 11.18
CA LEU A 122 -3.25 9.07 10.14
C LEU A 122 -1.97 9.83 10.52
N PRO A 123 -0.79 9.38 10.05
CA PRO A 123 0.44 10.13 10.24
C PRO A 123 0.30 11.58 9.76
N ASP A 124 0.98 12.53 10.41
CA ASP A 124 1.01 13.96 10.04
C ASP A 124 1.62 14.25 8.66
N ILE A 125 2.21 13.21 8.08
CA ILE A 125 2.69 13.16 6.72
C ILE A 125 1.55 12.80 5.74
N GLU A 126 0.48 12.10 6.10
CA GLU A 126 -0.58 11.80 5.11
C GLU A 126 -1.37 13.05 4.73
N ASP A 127 -1.43 13.35 3.43
CA ASP A 127 -2.19 14.49 2.90
C ASP A 127 -3.67 14.09 2.76
N LEU A 128 -4.54 14.57 3.66
CA LEU A 128 -6.00 14.54 3.46
C LEU A 128 -6.50 15.93 3.12
N GLU A 129 -6.57 16.23 1.82
CA GLU A 129 -7.12 17.49 1.31
C GLU A 129 -8.61 17.39 0.95
N TYR A 130 -9.40 16.64 1.71
CA TYR A 130 -10.80 16.40 1.38
C TYR A 130 -11.72 17.02 2.44
N ASP A 131 -12.69 17.81 1.99
CA ASP A 131 -13.80 18.27 2.82
C ASP A 131 -14.86 17.19 2.92
N TYR A 132 -15.02 16.63 4.12
CA TYR A 132 -16.02 15.61 4.42
C TYR A 132 -17.26 16.17 5.16
N SER A 133 -17.45 17.49 5.18
CA SER A 133 -18.64 18.13 5.78
C SER A 133 -19.96 17.57 5.23
N LEU A 134 -20.10 17.52 3.91
CA LEU A 134 -21.28 16.96 3.25
C LEU A 134 -21.51 15.49 3.62
N LEU A 135 -20.42 14.72 3.76
CA LEU A 135 -20.50 13.31 4.14
C LEU A 135 -20.91 13.14 5.62
N GLN A 136 -20.44 14.02 6.49
CA GLN A 136 -20.88 14.09 7.89
C GLN A 136 -22.38 14.33 7.99
N ASP A 137 -22.90 15.29 7.23
CA ASP A 137 -24.32 15.61 7.22
C ASP A 137 -25.16 14.46 6.65
N LEU A 138 -24.76 13.91 5.50
CA LEU A 138 -25.48 12.84 4.83
C LEU A 138 -25.55 11.56 5.68
N LEU A 139 -24.44 11.21 6.35
CA LEU A 139 -24.36 10.02 7.17
C LEU A 139 -24.74 10.28 8.63
N ASN A 140 -25.06 11.51 9.03
CA ASN A 140 -25.26 11.91 10.42
C ASN A 140 -24.15 11.36 11.34
N ILE A 141 -22.90 11.65 10.97
CA ILE A 141 -21.69 11.26 11.72
C ILE A 141 -20.91 12.50 12.13
N LYS A 142 -20.11 12.34 13.20
CA LYS A 142 -19.08 13.29 13.60
C LYS A 142 -17.72 12.69 13.23
N LEU A 143 -16.96 13.42 12.42
CA LEU A 143 -15.57 13.10 12.10
C LEU A 143 -14.61 13.92 12.96
N VAL A 144 -13.59 13.26 13.49
CA VAL A 144 -12.46 13.87 14.19
C VAL A 144 -11.18 13.44 13.49
N TYR A 145 -10.27 14.36 13.22
CA TYR A 145 -8.97 14.04 12.64
C TYR A 145 -7.92 13.93 13.75
N ILE A 146 -7.21 12.81 13.77
CA ILE A 146 -6.08 12.56 14.66
C ILE A 146 -4.84 12.43 13.78
N THR A 147 -4.04 13.48 13.71
CA THR A 147 -2.71 13.43 13.12
C THR A 147 -1.67 13.08 14.18
N TYR A 148 -0.57 12.43 13.81
CA TYR A 148 0.49 12.06 14.74
C TYR A 148 1.84 11.90 14.03
N GLY A 149 2.93 12.27 14.70
CA GLY A 149 4.30 12.06 14.22
C GLY A 149 5.00 10.86 14.88
N THR A 150 4.48 10.36 16.01
CA THR A 150 5.06 9.23 16.75
C THR A 150 4.00 8.29 17.32
N ASP A 151 4.37 7.05 17.60
CA ASP A 151 3.48 6.05 18.21
C ASP A 151 3.06 6.45 19.64
N ILE A 152 3.93 7.13 20.39
CA ILE A 152 3.62 7.66 21.72
C ILE A 152 2.54 8.72 21.65
N GLU A 153 2.65 9.64 20.68
CA GLU A 153 1.66 10.68 20.44
C GLU A 153 0.32 10.09 19.99
N LEU A 154 0.37 9.09 19.09
CA LEU A 154 -0.80 8.35 18.63
C LEU A 154 -1.53 7.68 19.81
N ASP A 155 -0.81 6.90 20.61
CA ASP A 155 -1.37 6.21 21.78
C ASP A 155 -1.99 7.22 22.76
N PHE A 156 -1.34 8.37 23.00
CA PHE A 156 -1.90 9.43 23.84
C PHE A 156 -3.21 10.00 23.27
N LYS A 157 -3.24 10.35 21.97
CA LYS A 157 -4.43 10.94 21.33
C LYS A 157 -5.58 9.94 21.26
N ILE A 158 -5.31 8.67 20.96
CA ILE A 158 -6.32 7.60 20.97
C ILE A 158 -6.84 7.34 22.39
N ALA A 159 -5.97 7.35 23.41
CA ALA A 159 -6.40 7.24 24.81
C ALA A 159 -7.34 8.38 25.24
N GLN A 160 -7.14 9.61 24.74
CA GLN A 160 -8.08 10.70 24.99
C GLN A 160 -9.40 10.48 24.24
N PHE A 161 -9.34 10.10 22.97
CA PHE A 161 -10.53 9.86 22.15
C PHE A 161 -11.37 8.69 22.66
N SER A 162 -10.75 7.66 23.25
CA SER A 162 -11.45 6.47 23.73
C SER A 162 -12.51 6.76 24.80
N LYS A 163 -12.35 7.86 25.55
CA LYS A 163 -13.33 8.38 26.50
C LYS A 163 -14.70 8.67 25.86
N THR A 164 -14.72 8.92 24.55
CA THR A 164 -15.95 9.15 23.78
C THR A 164 -16.66 7.88 23.34
N LYS A 165 -16.03 6.71 23.51
CA LYS A 165 -16.48 5.41 22.96
C LYS A 165 -16.76 5.47 21.44
N GLY A 166 -15.97 6.27 20.73
CA GLY A 166 -16.00 6.37 19.27
C GLY A 166 -15.42 5.14 18.57
N SER A 167 -15.32 5.21 17.25
CA SER A 167 -14.57 4.24 16.44
C SER A 167 -13.41 4.90 15.73
N ILE A 168 -12.39 4.11 15.37
CA ILE A 168 -11.17 4.58 14.72
C ILE A 168 -11.10 4.04 13.30
N ILE A 169 -10.84 4.91 12.33
CA ILE A 169 -10.37 4.56 11.00
C ILE A 169 -8.89 4.96 10.92
N GLY A 170 -8.01 4.10 10.45
CA GLY A 170 -6.60 4.49 10.33
C GLY A 170 -5.68 3.44 9.71
N THR A 171 -4.38 3.71 9.77
CA THR A 171 -3.32 2.77 9.37
C THR A 171 -3.27 1.55 10.30
N GLY A 172 -2.46 0.54 9.98
CA GLY A 172 -2.23 -0.61 10.87
C GLY A 172 -1.83 -0.19 12.28
N THR A 173 -0.92 0.77 12.43
CA THR A 173 -0.49 1.30 13.73
C THR A 173 -1.64 1.96 14.51
N ALA A 174 -2.50 2.74 13.84
CA ALA A 174 -3.66 3.36 14.48
C ALA A 174 -4.73 2.33 14.88
N VAL A 175 -4.93 1.31 14.05
CA VAL A 175 -5.83 0.18 14.34
C VAL A 175 -5.35 -0.59 15.57
N ASP A 176 -4.05 -0.89 15.65
CA ASP A 176 -3.47 -1.61 16.78
C ASP A 176 -3.51 -0.78 18.07
N SER A 177 -3.20 0.52 17.99
CA SER A 177 -3.36 1.45 19.11
C SER A 177 -4.81 1.49 19.60
N ALA A 178 -5.79 1.60 18.71
CA ALA A 178 -7.21 1.59 19.06
C ALA A 178 -7.64 0.29 19.77
N LYS A 179 -7.12 -0.87 19.33
CA LYS A 179 -7.35 -2.17 19.99
C LYS A 179 -6.82 -2.17 21.43
N LYS A 180 -5.65 -1.58 21.71
CA LYS A 180 -5.11 -1.45 23.09
C LYS A 180 -6.07 -0.73 24.04
N PHE A 181 -6.85 0.21 23.53
CA PHE A 181 -7.83 0.99 24.30
C PHE A 181 -9.28 0.49 24.17
N GLY A 182 -9.49 -0.71 23.59
CA GLY A 182 -10.80 -1.35 23.49
C GLY A 182 -11.78 -0.67 22.54
N LEU A 183 -11.29 0.11 21.55
CA LEU A 183 -12.13 0.74 20.54
C LEU A 183 -12.33 -0.16 19.33
N ASN A 184 -13.51 -0.05 18.70
CA ASN A 184 -13.70 -0.58 17.36
C ASN A 184 -12.80 0.18 16.40
N SER A 185 -12.06 -0.55 15.58
CA SER A 185 -11.15 0.03 14.60
C SER A 185 -11.35 -0.58 13.21
N THR A 186 -11.04 0.21 12.19
CA THR A 186 -11.18 -0.15 10.79
C THR A 186 -9.93 0.32 10.05
N LEU A 187 -9.27 -0.61 9.36
CA LEU A 187 -8.16 -0.26 8.50
C LEU A 187 -8.66 0.63 7.35
N ILE A 188 -7.95 1.72 7.10
CA ILE A 188 -8.30 2.68 6.06
C ILE A 188 -8.09 2.12 4.64
N TYR A 189 -7.07 1.30 4.43
CA TYR A 189 -6.75 0.74 3.10
C TYR A 189 -7.74 -0.33 2.70
N SER A 190 -8.32 -0.20 1.50
CA SER A 190 -9.17 -1.22 0.89
C SER A 190 -8.38 -2.15 -0.05
N GLU A 191 -9.02 -3.22 -0.52
CA GLU A 191 -8.44 -4.07 -1.57
C GLU A 191 -8.18 -3.28 -2.85
N TYR A 192 -8.98 -2.26 -3.15
CA TYR A 192 -8.83 -1.42 -4.34
C TYR A 192 -7.50 -0.64 -4.32
N SER A 193 -7.13 -0.03 -3.19
CA SER A 193 -5.85 0.69 -3.10
C SER A 193 -4.64 -0.24 -3.22
N VAL A 194 -4.74 -1.47 -2.72
CA VAL A 194 -3.68 -2.47 -2.90
C VAL A 194 -3.55 -2.88 -4.37
N VAL A 195 -4.67 -3.14 -5.06
CA VAL A 195 -4.69 -3.44 -6.50
C VAL A 195 -4.05 -2.30 -7.31
N GLU A 196 -4.45 -1.06 -7.06
CA GLU A 196 -3.90 0.12 -7.73
C GLU A 196 -2.41 0.28 -7.49
N SER A 197 -1.94 0.08 -6.25
CA SER A 197 -0.52 0.13 -5.93
C SER A 197 0.29 -0.97 -6.63
N ILE A 198 -0.23 -2.20 -6.72
CA ILE A 198 0.43 -3.29 -7.47
C ILE A 198 0.49 -2.97 -8.96
N ASN A 199 -0.62 -2.53 -9.56
CA ASN A 199 -0.66 -2.12 -10.97
C ASN A 199 0.36 -1.01 -11.26
N ARG A 200 0.44 0.00 -10.38
CA ARG A 200 1.43 1.08 -10.50
C ARG A 200 2.86 0.55 -10.40
N ALA A 201 3.13 -0.39 -9.50
CA ALA A 201 4.43 -1.00 -9.37
C ALA A 201 4.83 -1.77 -10.63
N LEU A 202 3.91 -2.55 -11.19
CA LEU A 202 4.12 -3.29 -12.46
C LEU A 202 4.43 -2.34 -13.61
N GLU A 203 3.69 -1.23 -13.73
CA GLU A 203 3.95 -0.20 -14.74
C GLU A 203 5.37 0.37 -14.64
N ILE A 204 5.79 0.74 -13.43
CA ILE A 204 7.14 1.28 -13.19
C ILE A 204 8.22 0.27 -13.58
N VAL A 205 8.08 -0.99 -13.16
CA VAL A 205 9.08 -2.03 -13.46
C VAL A 205 9.13 -2.32 -14.96
N ARG A 206 7.98 -2.44 -15.62
CA ARG A 206 7.88 -2.69 -17.08
C ARG A 206 8.52 -1.54 -17.86
N PHE A 207 8.23 -0.29 -17.47
CA PHE A 207 8.82 0.89 -18.09
C PHE A 207 10.35 0.91 -17.93
N LYS A 208 10.86 0.70 -16.71
CA LYS A 208 12.31 0.67 -16.43
C LYS A 208 13.04 -0.40 -17.27
N ARG A 209 12.50 -1.63 -17.32
CA ARG A 209 13.08 -2.73 -18.12
C ARG A 209 13.04 -2.43 -19.61
N HIS A 210 11.99 -1.76 -20.09
CA HIS A 210 11.90 -1.31 -21.47
C HIS A 210 13.02 -0.30 -21.80
N GLU A 211 13.22 0.72 -20.96
CA GLU A 211 14.29 1.71 -21.14
C GLU A 211 15.70 1.08 -21.10
N GLU A 212 15.93 0.11 -20.21
CA GLU A 212 17.21 -0.60 -20.11
C GLU A 212 17.53 -1.39 -21.39
N ARG A 213 16.53 -2.08 -21.97
CA ARG A 213 16.69 -2.80 -23.25
C ARG A 213 17.01 -1.84 -24.41
N HIS A 214 16.29 -0.72 -24.50
CA HIS A 214 16.56 0.30 -25.53
C HIS A 214 17.99 0.86 -25.42
N ARG A 215 18.46 1.13 -24.20
CA ARG A 215 19.81 1.66 -23.97
C ARG A 215 20.90 0.67 -24.37
N GLN A 216 20.70 -0.62 -24.10
CA GLN A 216 21.63 -1.68 -24.49
C GLN A 216 21.72 -1.84 -26.00
N GLN A 217 20.61 -1.70 -26.72
CA GLN A 217 20.56 -1.77 -28.19
C GLN A 217 21.27 -0.58 -28.87
N LEU A 218 21.30 0.59 -28.24
CA LEU A 218 21.98 1.79 -28.75
C LEU A 218 23.48 1.83 -28.41
N SER A 219 23.94 0.99 -27.48
CA SER A 219 25.33 0.98 -26.99
C SER A 219 26.17 -0.19 -27.52
N GLY A 220 25.59 -1.06 -28.35
CA GLY A 220 26.26 -2.18 -29.02
C GLY A 220 26.35 -1.97 -30.51
#